data_AF-A0A1L3FAX7-F1
#
_entry.id   AF-A0A1L3FAX7-F1
#
_cell.length_a   1.000
_cell.length_b   1.000
_cell.length_c   1.000
_cell.angle_alpha   90.00
_cell.angle_beta   90.00
_cell.angle_gamma   90.00
#
_symmetry.space_group_name_H-M   'P 1'
#
loop_
_entity.id
_entity.type
_entity.pdbx_description
1 polymer ?
#
loop_
_entity_poly.entity_id
_entity_poly.type
_entity_poly.pdbx_seq_one_letter_code
_entity_poly.pdbx_strand_id
1 'polypeptide(L)'
;MRVLAISDLHLERRALNELPSLSESFDVLVCAGDIWEGEPQKAVQCVTQIARGKPALIVPGNHEFWTHETGGHTIADVIKLMRNEADRQNAEARRKVVTVLSADSPTFEIDDTRFIGLTLWGDWAQAGRWMWGTDNEIEWAARARAIAVHPKTGPREYGAITTERGRWTPYDAAAEHARERAILVDELVSIHEGPTVVVTHHPPLAACVDAYRGARLPWWAPAFYTSNILPTLPDHVRPELWVCGHVHAPYHVEYGRTRVICNPVEGGHFDPELIIDI
;
A
#
# COMPACT_ATOMS: atom_id res chain seq x y z
N MET A 1 -4.36 21.32 -0.92
CA MET A 1 -3.09 20.71 -1.42
C MET A 1 -3.40 19.80 -2.61
N ARG A 2 -2.58 19.78 -3.67
CA ARG A 2 -2.74 18.90 -4.84
C ARG A 2 -1.89 17.64 -4.72
N VAL A 3 -2.54 16.48 -4.61
CA VAL A 3 -1.91 15.17 -4.49
C VAL A 3 -1.89 14.46 -5.84
N LEU A 4 -0.72 14.01 -6.30
CA LEU A 4 -0.62 13.00 -7.36
C LEU A 4 -0.44 11.62 -6.72
N ALA A 5 -1.42 10.75 -6.89
CA ALA A 5 -1.38 9.37 -6.41
C ALA A 5 -0.79 8.42 -7.47
N ILE A 6 0.11 7.53 -7.06
CA ILE A 6 0.68 6.48 -7.91
C ILE A 6 0.91 5.20 -7.08
N SER A 7 0.73 4.03 -7.67
CA SER A 7 1.05 2.73 -7.04
C SER A 7 1.52 1.72 -8.08
N ASP A 8 2.05 0.59 -7.61
CA ASP A 8 2.30 -0.60 -8.44
C ASP A 8 3.16 -0.27 -9.68
N LEU A 9 4.27 0.45 -9.48
CA LEU A 9 5.18 0.85 -10.56
C LEU A 9 5.88 -0.36 -11.16
N HIS A 10 6.24 -1.35 -10.34
CA HIS A 10 6.94 -2.57 -10.75
C HIS A 10 8.14 -2.31 -11.67
N LEU A 11 9.07 -1.47 -11.22
CA LEU A 11 10.25 -1.04 -12.00
C LEU A 11 11.27 -2.18 -12.23
N GLU A 12 11.10 -3.33 -11.60
CA GLU A 12 11.81 -4.56 -11.98
C GLU A 12 11.33 -5.15 -13.32
N ARG A 13 10.14 -4.74 -13.80
CA ARG A 13 9.51 -5.23 -15.04
C ARG A 13 9.49 -4.23 -16.17
N ARG A 14 9.76 -2.95 -15.87
CA ARG A 14 9.70 -1.85 -16.83
C ARG A 14 10.74 -0.79 -16.51
N ALA A 15 11.28 -0.14 -17.54
CA ALA A 15 12.22 0.95 -17.31
C ALA A 15 11.47 2.23 -16.85
N LEU A 16 12.12 3.03 -16.01
CA LEU A 16 11.52 4.26 -15.46
C LEU A 16 11.10 5.27 -16.56
N ASN A 17 11.80 5.30 -17.68
CA ASN A 17 11.49 6.17 -18.82
C ASN A 17 10.30 5.68 -19.67
N GLU A 18 9.75 4.51 -19.38
CA GLU A 18 8.51 4.02 -19.99
C GLU A 18 7.27 4.59 -19.28
N LEU A 19 7.42 5.17 -18.09
CA LEU A 19 6.32 5.87 -17.42
C LEU A 19 5.92 7.11 -18.24
N PRO A 20 4.62 7.38 -18.40
CA PRO A 20 4.17 8.60 -19.03
C PRO A 20 4.64 9.82 -18.22
N SER A 21 4.76 10.96 -18.90
CA SER A 21 5.11 12.21 -18.22
C SER A 21 4.01 12.57 -17.25
N LEU A 22 4.35 12.66 -15.97
CA LEU A 22 3.43 13.11 -14.93
C LEU A 22 3.12 14.60 -15.09
N SER A 23 1.89 14.95 -14.72
CA SER A 23 1.45 16.33 -14.60
C SER A 23 2.42 17.17 -13.75
N GLU A 24 2.67 18.41 -14.14
CA GLU A 24 3.51 19.32 -13.36
C GLU A 24 2.72 20.10 -12.30
N SER A 25 1.41 19.91 -12.19
CA SER A 25 0.56 20.69 -11.30
C SER A 25 0.35 20.09 -9.90
N PHE A 26 1.01 19.00 -9.52
CA PHE A 26 0.89 18.48 -8.15
C PHE A 26 1.79 19.22 -7.15
N ASP A 27 1.43 19.19 -5.86
CA ASP A 27 2.24 19.73 -4.77
C ASP A 27 3.02 18.61 -4.07
N VAL A 28 2.42 17.41 -3.93
CA VAL A 28 3.05 16.22 -3.34
C VAL A 28 2.79 14.96 -4.19
N LEU A 29 3.80 14.11 -4.33
CA LEU A 29 3.68 12.77 -4.90
C LEU A 29 3.43 11.75 -3.79
N VAL A 30 2.38 10.94 -3.90
CA VAL A 30 2.07 9.87 -2.94
C VAL A 30 2.18 8.52 -3.64
N CYS A 31 3.11 7.70 -3.17
CA CYS A 31 3.39 6.38 -3.72
C CYS A 31 2.92 5.25 -2.77
N ALA A 32 1.90 4.50 -3.19
CA ALA A 32 1.23 3.47 -2.38
C ALA A 32 1.73 2.05 -2.70
N GLY A 33 3.04 1.84 -2.62
CA GLY A 33 3.69 0.53 -2.65
C GLY A 33 3.91 -0.08 -4.03
N ASP A 34 4.66 -1.18 -4.03
CA ASP A 34 5.05 -1.98 -5.19
C ASP A 34 5.78 -1.16 -6.26
N ILE A 35 6.81 -0.47 -5.80
CA ILE A 35 7.71 0.36 -6.60
C ILE A 35 8.77 -0.50 -7.29
N TRP A 36 9.49 -1.31 -6.51
CA TRP A 36 10.59 -2.13 -7.00
C TRP A 36 10.77 -3.39 -6.14
N GLU A 37 10.60 -4.56 -6.78
CA GLU A 37 10.77 -5.86 -6.13
C GLU A 37 12.18 -6.03 -5.51
N GLY A 38 12.23 -6.15 -4.19
CA GLY A 38 13.44 -6.50 -3.42
C GLY A 38 14.61 -5.50 -3.46
N GLU A 39 14.41 -4.29 -4.01
CA GLU A 39 15.45 -3.28 -4.16
C GLU A 39 15.05 -1.96 -3.48
N PRO A 40 15.00 -1.93 -2.14
CA PRO A 40 14.42 -0.83 -1.37
C PRO A 40 15.07 0.54 -1.64
N GLN A 41 16.39 0.59 -1.85
CA GLN A 41 17.07 1.84 -2.16
C GLN A 41 16.70 2.35 -3.56
N LYS A 42 16.61 1.45 -4.56
CA LYS A 42 16.22 1.85 -5.92
C LYS A 42 14.78 2.37 -5.94
N ALA A 43 13.88 1.76 -5.16
CA ALA A 43 12.52 2.25 -5.01
C ALA A 43 12.49 3.74 -4.58
N VAL A 44 13.23 4.09 -3.52
CA VAL A 44 13.30 5.47 -3.01
C VAL A 44 13.97 6.42 -4.01
N GLN A 45 15.03 5.98 -4.68
CA GLN A 45 15.73 6.76 -5.71
C GLN A 45 14.80 7.10 -6.88
N CYS A 46 14.07 6.11 -7.39
CA CYS A 46 13.15 6.30 -8.50
C CYS A 46 11.98 7.20 -8.13
N VAL A 47 11.37 7.04 -6.95
CA VAL A 47 10.30 7.95 -6.50
C VAL A 47 10.81 9.38 -6.37
N THR A 48 12.01 9.59 -5.83
CA THR A 48 12.63 10.92 -5.73
C THR A 48 12.83 11.54 -7.12
N GLN A 49 13.26 10.75 -8.10
CA GLN A 49 13.40 11.18 -9.49
C GLN A 49 12.05 11.52 -10.14
N ILE A 50 11.03 10.69 -9.93
CA ILE A 50 9.66 10.91 -10.43
C ILE A 50 9.06 12.19 -9.86
N ALA A 51 9.32 12.48 -8.58
CA ALA A 51 8.81 13.66 -7.90
C ALA A 51 9.43 14.98 -8.40
N ARG A 52 10.52 14.93 -9.18
CA ARG A 52 11.18 16.10 -9.79
C ARG A 52 11.47 17.22 -8.76
N GLY A 53 11.88 16.83 -7.56
CA GLY A 53 12.19 17.73 -6.45
C GLY A 53 10.98 18.21 -5.65
N LYS A 54 9.75 17.84 -5.97
CA LYS A 54 8.61 18.04 -5.07
C LYS A 54 8.63 16.99 -3.95
N PRO A 55 8.00 17.27 -2.79
CA PRO A 55 7.87 16.28 -1.73
C PRO A 55 7.24 14.97 -2.24
N ALA A 56 7.78 13.85 -1.79
CA ALA A 56 7.27 12.52 -2.07
C ALA A 56 7.08 11.70 -0.80
N LEU A 57 5.97 10.99 -0.71
CA LEU A 57 5.66 10.05 0.37
C LEU A 57 5.62 8.64 -0.18
N ILE A 58 6.28 7.72 0.50
CA ILE A 58 6.35 6.31 0.12
C ILE A 58 5.77 5.46 1.24
N VAL A 59 4.79 4.64 0.90
CA VAL A 59 4.41 3.46 1.69
C VAL A 59 4.94 2.24 0.94
N PRO A 60 5.69 1.32 1.58
CA PRO A 60 6.10 0.09 0.92
C PRO A 60 4.90 -0.85 0.73
N GLY A 61 4.85 -1.50 -0.43
CA GLY A 61 3.99 -2.61 -0.75
C GLY A 61 4.66 -3.94 -0.46
N ASN A 62 4.01 -5.06 -0.81
CA ASN A 62 4.58 -6.36 -0.50
C ASN A 62 5.83 -6.68 -1.32
N HIS A 63 5.98 -6.14 -2.55
CA HIS A 63 7.14 -6.42 -3.41
C HIS A 63 8.43 -5.78 -2.90
N GLU A 64 8.38 -4.65 -2.19
CA GLU A 64 9.58 -4.09 -1.55
C GLU A 64 10.24 -5.09 -0.60
N PHE A 65 9.44 -5.99 0.01
CA PHE A 65 9.89 -6.97 0.99
C PHE A 65 10.30 -8.33 0.39
N TRP A 66 10.22 -8.51 -0.93
CA TRP A 66 10.57 -9.78 -1.55
C TRP A 66 12.08 -9.97 -1.57
N THR A 67 12.53 -11.17 -1.24
CA THR A 67 13.93 -11.59 -1.34
C THR A 67 14.10 -12.65 -2.41
N HIS A 68 15.18 -12.50 -3.20
CA HIS A 68 15.57 -13.42 -4.26
C HIS A 68 16.62 -14.45 -3.82
N GLU A 69 17.21 -14.31 -2.62
CA GLU A 69 18.30 -15.15 -2.13
C GLU A 69 18.03 -15.66 -0.71
N THR A 70 18.50 -16.86 -0.38
CA THR A 70 18.42 -17.40 0.99
C THR A 70 19.28 -16.56 1.93
N GLY A 71 18.65 -15.91 2.92
CA GLY A 71 19.32 -15.01 3.86
C GLY A 71 19.27 -13.52 3.45
N GLY A 72 18.39 -13.15 2.51
CA GLY A 72 18.15 -11.74 2.20
C GLY A 72 17.45 -10.96 3.31
N HIS A 73 17.18 -9.68 3.02
CA HIS A 73 16.68 -8.70 4.00
C HIS A 73 15.37 -9.12 4.66
N THR A 74 15.30 -8.95 5.99
CA THR A 74 14.01 -9.04 6.71
C THR A 74 13.14 -7.83 6.41
N ILE A 75 11.85 -7.88 6.80
CA ILE A 75 10.97 -6.70 6.77
C ILE A 75 11.63 -5.49 7.45
N ALA A 76 12.23 -5.67 8.64
CA ALA A 76 12.90 -4.57 9.35
C ALA A 76 14.13 -4.03 8.58
N ASP A 77 14.91 -4.92 7.95
CA ASP A 77 16.05 -4.51 7.12
C ASP A 77 15.58 -3.67 5.93
N VAL A 78 14.53 -4.09 5.22
CA VAL A 78 13.97 -3.37 4.07
C VAL A 78 13.53 -1.96 4.46
N ILE A 79 12.73 -1.82 5.52
CA ILE A 79 12.31 -0.49 6.03
C ILE A 79 13.52 0.38 6.37
N LYS A 80 14.51 -0.20 7.05
CA LYS A 80 15.75 0.52 7.42
C LYS A 80 16.52 0.98 6.19
N LEU A 81 16.63 0.15 5.16
CA LEU A 81 17.32 0.50 3.90
C LEU A 81 16.59 1.62 3.15
N MET A 82 15.26 1.56 3.07
CA MET A 82 14.47 2.64 2.46
C MET A 82 14.64 3.96 3.21
N ARG A 83 14.57 3.94 4.55
CA ARG A 83 14.76 5.15 5.37
C ARG A 83 16.16 5.73 5.24
N ASN A 84 17.19 4.88 5.30
CA ASN A 84 18.57 5.33 5.11
C ASN A 84 18.79 5.99 3.75
N GLU A 85 18.20 5.43 2.69
CA GLU A 85 18.27 6.04 1.36
C GLU A 85 17.48 7.35 1.30
N ALA A 86 16.30 7.41 1.92
CA ALA A 86 15.52 8.65 2.01
C ALA A 86 16.32 9.74 2.73
N ASP A 87 16.97 9.42 3.85
CA ASP A 87 17.82 10.36 4.58
C ASP A 87 19.03 10.81 3.77
N ARG A 88 19.64 9.91 2.99
CA ARG A 88 20.72 10.26 2.06
C ARG A 88 20.25 11.28 1.01
N GLN A 89 19.10 11.03 0.36
CA GLN A 89 18.50 11.93 -0.63
C GLN A 89 18.12 13.29 -0.01
N ASN A 90 17.53 13.27 1.19
CA ASN A 90 17.16 14.48 1.92
C ASN A 90 18.37 15.32 2.32
N ALA A 91 19.47 14.68 2.77
CA ALA A 91 20.71 15.36 3.10
C ALA A 91 21.36 16.00 1.86
N GLU A 92 21.36 15.30 0.73
CA GLU A 92 21.85 15.80 -0.56
C GLU A 92 21.04 17.02 -1.03
N ALA A 93 19.70 16.95 -0.93
CA ALA A 93 18.80 18.04 -1.29
C ALA A 93 18.75 19.18 -0.25
N ARG A 94 19.33 18.98 0.95
CA ARG A 94 19.27 19.89 2.11
C ARG A 94 17.85 20.26 2.54
N ARG A 95 16.89 19.37 2.31
CA ARG A 95 15.47 19.49 2.69
C ARG A 95 14.78 18.13 2.60
N LYS A 96 13.60 18.00 3.19
CA LYS A 96 12.79 16.77 3.10
C LYS A 96 12.14 16.67 1.71
N VAL A 97 12.75 15.92 0.80
CA VAL A 97 12.23 15.62 -0.54
C VAL A 97 11.51 14.30 -0.61
N VAL A 98 11.84 13.36 0.28
CA VAL A 98 11.21 12.04 0.33
C VAL A 98 11.06 11.55 1.77
N THR A 99 9.90 10.99 2.08
CA THR A 99 9.61 10.39 3.39
C THR A 99 9.04 8.98 3.18
N VAL A 100 9.59 8.02 3.91
CA VAL A 100 9.09 6.64 3.95
C VAL A 100 8.23 6.48 5.20
N LEU A 101 6.95 6.20 5.00
CA LEU A 101 5.98 5.93 6.05
C LEU A 101 5.84 4.42 6.25
N SER A 102 5.90 4.01 7.51
CA SER A 102 5.62 2.65 7.93
C SER A 102 5.21 2.68 9.39
N ALA A 103 4.81 1.54 9.94
CA ALA A 103 4.31 1.48 11.31
C ALA A 103 5.22 2.06 12.41
N ASP A 104 6.55 2.12 12.25
CA ASP A 104 7.43 2.76 13.27
C ASP A 104 7.45 4.30 13.18
N SER A 105 7.01 4.85 12.05
CA SER A 105 6.96 6.30 11.78
C SER A 105 5.80 6.52 10.81
N PRO A 106 4.54 6.35 11.27
CA PRO A 106 3.39 6.20 10.40
C PRO A 106 2.90 7.54 9.85
N THR A 107 3.27 8.65 10.50
CA THR A 107 2.74 9.98 10.16
C THR A 107 3.79 10.92 9.61
N PHE A 108 3.35 11.83 8.75
CA PHE A 108 4.13 12.96 8.29
C PHE A 108 3.19 14.10 7.89
N GLU A 109 3.56 15.34 8.20
CA GLU A 109 2.77 16.52 7.89
C GLU A 109 3.47 17.37 6.84
N ILE A 110 2.70 17.83 5.87
CA ILE A 110 3.11 18.83 4.89
C ILE A 110 2.05 19.92 4.95
N ASP A 111 2.49 21.16 5.20
CA ASP A 111 1.60 22.29 5.48
C ASP A 111 0.62 21.97 6.65
N ASP A 112 -0.69 21.95 6.40
CA ASP A 112 -1.75 21.60 7.35
C ASP A 112 -2.33 20.19 7.13
N THR A 113 -1.78 19.44 6.16
CA THR A 113 -2.27 18.12 5.78
C THR A 113 -1.45 17.03 6.46
N ARG A 114 -2.13 16.18 7.24
CA ARG A 114 -1.53 15.01 7.87
C ARG A 114 -1.64 13.79 6.96
N PHE A 115 -0.53 13.11 6.75
CA PHE A 115 -0.47 11.83 6.05
C PHE A 115 -0.26 10.71 7.06
N ILE A 116 -1.00 9.61 6.92
CA ILE A 116 -0.81 8.37 7.70
C ILE A 116 -0.53 7.25 6.71
N GLY A 117 0.64 6.61 6.80
CA GLY A 117 1.12 5.64 5.81
C GLY A 117 1.49 4.27 6.42
N LEU A 118 0.85 3.21 5.93
CA LEU A 118 0.98 1.84 6.44
C LEU A 118 0.80 0.83 5.29
N THR A 119 1.54 -0.28 5.25
CA THR A 119 1.31 -1.30 4.21
C THR A 119 -0.10 -1.90 4.31
N LEU A 120 -0.66 -1.89 5.52
CA LEU A 120 -1.91 -2.41 6.05
C LEU A 120 -2.04 -3.94 6.03
N TRP A 121 -1.42 -4.63 5.06
CA TRP A 121 -1.45 -6.09 4.92
C TRP A 121 -2.86 -6.71 4.85
N GLY A 122 -2.95 -7.99 4.49
CA GLY A 122 -4.22 -8.73 4.42
C GLY A 122 -4.61 -9.38 5.76
N ASP A 123 -5.87 -9.22 6.17
CA ASP A 123 -6.46 -9.88 7.35
C ASP A 123 -7.11 -11.25 7.05
N TRP A 124 -7.19 -11.59 5.76
CA TRP A 124 -7.87 -12.78 5.23
C TRP A 124 -9.38 -12.85 5.47
N ALA A 125 -10.02 -11.80 6.00
CA ALA A 125 -11.45 -11.82 6.34
C ALA A 125 -12.34 -11.88 5.10
N GLN A 126 -11.89 -11.32 3.97
CA GLN A 126 -12.69 -11.24 2.74
C GLN A 126 -12.73 -12.52 1.90
N ALA A 127 -12.18 -13.64 2.40
CA ALA A 127 -11.99 -14.86 1.61
C ALA A 127 -13.29 -15.44 1.04
N GLY A 128 -14.41 -15.29 1.75
CA GLY A 128 -15.72 -15.76 1.29
C GLY A 128 -16.44 -14.83 0.32
N ARG A 129 -15.94 -13.62 0.04
CA ARG A 129 -16.70 -12.53 -0.61
C ARG A 129 -17.37 -12.91 -1.94
N TRP A 130 -16.75 -13.76 -2.73
CA TRP A 130 -17.26 -14.17 -4.05
C TRP A 130 -18.04 -15.49 -4.03
N MET A 131 -18.20 -16.10 -2.86
CA MET A 131 -18.93 -17.36 -2.69
C MET A 131 -20.38 -17.09 -2.31
N TRP A 132 -21.30 -17.99 -2.70
CA TRP A 132 -22.70 -17.94 -2.28
C TRP A 132 -22.90 -18.66 -0.94
N GLY A 133 -23.82 -18.16 -0.10
CA GLY A 133 -24.22 -18.81 1.15
C GLY A 133 -23.20 -18.67 2.29
N THR A 134 -22.55 -17.52 2.41
CA THR A 134 -21.37 -17.31 3.27
C THR A 134 -21.72 -16.63 4.58
N ASP A 135 -22.31 -17.36 5.52
CA ASP A 135 -22.58 -16.82 6.85
C ASP A 135 -21.41 -17.01 7.84
N ASN A 136 -20.34 -17.71 7.42
CA ASN A 136 -19.21 -18.08 8.28
C ASN A 136 -17.86 -17.56 7.76
N GLU A 137 -17.62 -16.25 7.90
CA GLU A 137 -16.39 -15.57 7.48
C GLU A 137 -15.12 -16.19 8.11
N ILE A 138 -15.20 -16.60 9.39
CA ILE A 138 -14.08 -17.18 10.13
C ILE A 138 -13.58 -18.46 9.47
N GLU A 139 -14.51 -19.35 9.07
CA GLU A 139 -14.17 -20.60 8.41
C GLU A 139 -13.53 -20.37 7.04
N TRP A 140 -14.07 -19.43 6.24
CA TRP A 140 -13.49 -19.10 4.94
C TRP A 140 -12.08 -18.52 5.07
N ALA A 141 -11.87 -17.60 6.01
CA ALA A 141 -10.57 -17.03 6.29
C ALA A 141 -9.56 -18.11 6.72
N ALA A 142 -9.98 -19.04 7.60
CA ALA A 142 -9.13 -20.14 8.03
C ALA A 142 -8.76 -21.09 6.88
N ARG A 143 -9.73 -21.46 6.04
CA ARG A 143 -9.49 -22.29 4.85
C ARG A 143 -8.54 -21.61 3.86
N ALA A 144 -8.72 -20.32 3.63
CA ALA A 144 -7.89 -19.54 2.72
C ALA A 144 -6.43 -19.47 3.18
N ARG A 145 -6.18 -19.14 4.46
CA ARG A 145 -4.83 -19.13 5.03
C ARG A 145 -4.15 -20.51 4.93
N ALA A 146 -4.89 -21.60 5.14
CA ALA A 146 -4.35 -22.95 5.06
C ALA A 146 -3.83 -23.32 3.65
N ILE A 147 -4.44 -22.78 2.60
CA ILE A 147 -4.04 -23.06 1.20
C ILE A 147 -3.13 -21.99 0.59
N ALA A 148 -3.08 -20.80 1.19
CA ALA A 148 -2.27 -19.67 0.73
C ALA A 148 -0.76 -19.95 0.76
N VAL A 149 -0.31 -20.89 1.59
CA VAL A 149 1.09 -21.31 1.65
C VAL A 149 1.48 -22.32 0.56
N HIS A 150 0.53 -22.72 -0.30
CA HIS A 150 0.81 -23.71 -1.33
C HIS A 150 1.80 -23.15 -2.36
N PRO A 151 2.94 -23.81 -2.61
CA PRO A 151 4.07 -23.21 -3.35
C PRO A 151 3.79 -22.91 -4.82
N LYS A 152 2.74 -23.49 -5.42
CA LYS A 152 2.39 -23.29 -6.83
C LYS A 152 1.18 -22.40 -7.07
N THR A 153 0.28 -22.31 -6.09
CA THR A 153 -1.04 -21.69 -6.28
C THR A 153 -1.34 -20.63 -5.25
N GLY A 154 -0.55 -20.60 -4.16
CA GLY A 154 -0.62 -19.55 -3.16
C GLY A 154 0.14 -18.30 -3.61
N PRO A 155 -0.08 -17.16 -2.94
CA PRO A 155 0.64 -15.94 -3.23
C PRO A 155 2.15 -16.12 -3.04
N ARG A 156 2.94 -15.52 -3.95
CA ARG A 156 4.40 -15.60 -3.91
C ARG A 156 4.99 -14.95 -2.66
N GLU A 157 4.30 -14.00 -2.03
CA GLU A 157 4.78 -13.32 -0.81
C GLU A 157 5.16 -14.31 0.31
N TYR A 158 4.44 -15.43 0.48
CA TYR A 158 4.70 -16.40 1.54
C TYR A 158 5.89 -17.34 1.25
N GLY A 159 6.47 -17.22 0.05
CA GLY A 159 7.76 -17.82 -0.29
C GLY A 159 8.88 -16.80 -0.46
N ALA A 160 8.54 -15.52 -0.59
CA ALA A 160 9.47 -14.45 -0.96
C ALA A 160 9.78 -13.49 0.18
N ILE A 161 8.94 -13.38 1.23
CA ILE A 161 9.19 -12.47 2.35
C ILE A 161 9.80 -13.24 3.53
N THR A 162 10.83 -12.65 4.15
CA THR A 162 11.48 -13.18 5.35
C THR A 162 11.35 -12.19 6.51
N THR A 163 11.17 -12.73 7.71
CA THR A 163 11.16 -11.99 8.98
C THR A 163 12.28 -12.49 9.88
N GLU A 164 12.48 -11.81 11.01
CA GLU A 164 13.40 -12.23 12.07
C GLU A 164 13.02 -13.60 12.65
N ARG A 165 11.76 -14.03 12.49
CA ARG A 165 11.21 -15.30 12.98
C ARG A 165 11.19 -16.40 11.91
N GLY A 166 11.70 -16.12 10.71
CA GLY A 166 11.68 -17.03 9.56
C GLY A 166 10.75 -16.56 8.46
N ARG A 167 10.28 -17.50 7.63
CA ARG A 167 9.43 -17.18 6.46
C ARG A 167 8.14 -16.50 6.87
N TRP A 168 7.74 -15.48 6.10
CA TRP A 168 6.45 -14.83 6.22
C TRP A 168 5.30 -15.80 5.97
N THR A 169 4.28 -15.74 6.81
CA THR A 169 3.09 -16.60 6.68
C THR A 169 1.82 -15.78 6.60
N PRO A 170 0.69 -16.37 6.14
CA PRO A 170 -0.62 -15.72 6.20
C PRO A 170 -1.05 -15.31 7.61
N TYR A 171 -0.50 -15.96 8.65
CA TYR A 171 -0.75 -15.59 10.04
C TYR A 171 0.05 -14.37 10.47
N ASP A 172 1.28 -14.23 9.98
CA ASP A 172 2.08 -13.02 10.20
C ASP A 172 1.42 -11.82 9.52
N ALA A 173 0.93 -11.98 8.28
CA ALA A 173 0.17 -10.92 7.59
C ALA A 173 -1.07 -10.48 8.37
N ALA A 174 -1.86 -11.42 8.89
CA ALA A 174 -3.04 -11.09 9.69
C ALA A 174 -2.69 -10.43 11.03
N ALA A 175 -1.61 -10.86 11.68
CA ALA A 175 -1.13 -10.25 12.93
C ALA A 175 -0.61 -8.82 12.68
N GLU A 176 0.12 -8.62 11.58
CA GLU A 176 0.64 -7.33 11.16
C GLU A 176 -0.48 -6.38 10.75
N HIS A 177 -1.49 -6.87 10.03
CA HIS A 177 -2.70 -6.10 9.74
C HIS A 177 -3.38 -5.62 11.03
N ALA A 178 -3.53 -6.49 12.04
CA ALA A 178 -4.15 -6.09 13.30
C ALA A 178 -3.34 -5.01 14.03
N ARG A 179 -2.01 -5.10 13.98
CA ARG A 179 -1.08 -4.10 14.55
C ARG A 179 -1.18 -2.76 13.83
N GLU A 180 -1.07 -2.76 12.51
CA GLU A 180 -1.15 -1.54 11.70
C GLU A 180 -2.55 -0.91 11.72
N ARG A 181 -3.61 -1.73 11.78
CA ARG A 181 -4.98 -1.25 12.03
C ARG A 181 -5.11 -0.50 13.35
N ALA A 182 -4.48 -0.99 14.42
CA ALA A 182 -4.51 -0.30 15.71
C ALA A 182 -3.80 1.05 15.62
N ILE A 183 -2.59 1.09 15.04
CA ILE A 183 -1.84 2.33 14.79
C ILE A 183 -2.67 3.31 13.98
N LEU A 184 -3.26 2.86 12.86
CA LEU A 184 -4.09 3.70 12.01
C LEU A 184 -5.25 4.34 12.77
N VAL A 185 -5.97 3.55 13.57
CA VAL A 185 -7.11 4.07 14.34
C VAL A 185 -6.64 5.08 15.38
N ASP A 186 -5.55 4.80 16.10
CA ASP A 186 -4.98 5.71 17.09
C ASP A 186 -4.56 7.05 16.46
N GLU A 187 -3.92 7.02 15.29
CA GLU A 187 -3.55 8.23 14.55
C GLU A 187 -4.79 8.98 14.03
N LEU A 188 -5.79 8.29 13.50
CA LEU A 188 -7.01 8.91 12.99
C LEU A 188 -7.82 9.62 14.08
N VAL A 189 -7.87 9.08 15.30
CA VAL A 189 -8.58 9.71 16.42
C VAL A 189 -7.74 10.76 17.17
N SER A 190 -6.43 10.78 16.93
CA SER A 190 -5.55 11.80 17.49
C SER A 190 -5.90 13.18 16.92
N ILE A 191 -5.91 14.18 17.79
CA ILE A 191 -6.29 15.56 17.45
C ILE A 191 -5.37 16.07 16.34
N HIS A 192 -5.98 16.50 15.24
CA HIS A 192 -5.33 17.17 14.13
C HIS A 192 -6.27 18.24 13.58
N GLU A 193 -5.77 19.46 13.47
CA GLU A 193 -6.49 20.57 12.85
C GLU A 193 -6.09 20.59 11.37
N GLY A 194 -6.94 20.03 10.51
CA GLY A 194 -6.72 20.01 9.08
C GLY A 194 -7.12 18.70 8.41
N PRO A 195 -6.93 18.61 7.08
CA PRO A 195 -7.26 17.40 6.34
C PRO A 195 -6.30 16.25 6.70
N THR A 196 -6.83 15.03 6.68
CA THR A 196 -6.04 13.80 6.83
C THR A 196 -6.13 12.96 5.56
N VAL A 197 -4.97 12.52 5.08
CA VAL A 197 -4.80 11.59 3.96
C VAL A 197 -4.24 10.28 4.49
N VAL A 198 -4.91 9.17 4.23
CA VAL A 198 -4.38 7.84 4.52
C VAL A 198 -3.76 7.26 3.25
N VAL A 199 -2.62 6.60 3.40
CA VAL A 199 -1.92 5.91 2.32
C VAL A 199 -1.70 4.48 2.76
N THR A 200 -2.26 3.52 2.04
CA THR A 200 -2.00 2.10 2.30
C THR A 200 -1.70 1.34 1.05
N HIS A 201 -0.85 0.32 1.09
CA HIS A 201 -0.70 -0.51 -0.09
C HIS A 201 -1.96 -1.37 -0.32
N HIS A 202 -2.41 -2.10 0.71
CA HIS A 202 -3.66 -2.87 0.64
C HIS A 202 -4.89 -1.95 0.72
N PRO A 203 -5.87 -2.08 -0.18
CA PRO A 203 -7.07 -1.26 -0.18
C PRO A 203 -7.97 -1.46 1.04
N PRO A 204 -8.71 -0.42 1.45
CA PRO A 204 -9.52 -0.44 2.66
C PRO A 204 -10.96 -0.90 2.47
N LEU A 205 -11.36 -1.12 1.21
CA LEU A 205 -12.69 -1.53 0.82
C LEU A 205 -12.61 -2.86 0.08
N ALA A 206 -13.39 -3.83 0.54
CA ALA A 206 -13.45 -5.15 -0.09
C ALA A 206 -14.00 -5.08 -1.53
N ALA A 207 -14.74 -4.03 -1.87
CA ALA A 207 -15.25 -3.82 -3.23
C ALA A 207 -14.16 -3.48 -4.25
N CYS A 208 -12.97 -3.02 -3.82
CA CYS A 208 -11.88 -2.63 -4.72
C CYS A 208 -11.36 -3.79 -5.58
N VAL A 209 -11.54 -5.05 -5.13
CA VAL A 209 -11.16 -6.24 -5.91
C VAL A 209 -12.28 -6.76 -6.81
N ASP A 210 -13.51 -6.27 -6.67
CA ASP A 210 -14.67 -6.80 -7.40
C ASP A 210 -14.60 -6.58 -8.92
N ALA A 211 -13.70 -5.71 -9.40
CA ALA A 211 -13.36 -5.61 -10.82
C ALA A 211 -12.91 -6.95 -11.43
N TYR A 212 -12.38 -7.86 -10.60
CA TYR A 212 -11.97 -9.21 -11.00
C TYR A 212 -13.02 -10.30 -10.72
N ARG A 213 -14.21 -9.94 -10.24
CA ARG A 213 -15.26 -10.93 -9.97
C ARG A 213 -15.64 -11.66 -11.26
N GLY A 214 -15.58 -12.99 -11.23
CA GLY A 214 -15.82 -13.84 -12.40
C GLY A 214 -14.59 -14.05 -13.31
N ALA A 215 -13.46 -13.38 -13.03
CA ALA A 215 -12.18 -13.75 -13.62
C ALA A 215 -11.70 -15.11 -13.11
N ARG A 216 -10.68 -15.68 -13.77
CA ARG A 216 -10.04 -16.94 -13.36
C ARG A 216 -9.07 -16.73 -12.19
N LEU A 217 -9.57 -16.16 -11.09
CA LEU A 217 -8.83 -16.00 -9.85
C LEU A 217 -9.28 -17.03 -8.81
N PRO A 218 -8.41 -17.39 -7.84
CA PRO A 218 -8.80 -18.21 -6.71
C PRO A 218 -9.94 -17.55 -5.91
N TRP A 219 -10.85 -18.35 -5.36
CA TRP A 219 -12.00 -17.87 -4.59
C TRP A 219 -11.58 -17.00 -3.38
N TRP A 220 -10.40 -17.24 -2.82
CA TRP A 220 -9.85 -16.52 -1.68
C TRP A 220 -9.15 -15.21 -2.05
N ALA A 221 -9.00 -14.89 -3.34
CA ALA A 221 -8.27 -13.71 -3.80
C ALA A 221 -8.71 -12.40 -3.12
N PRO A 222 -10.00 -12.14 -2.84
CA PRO A 222 -10.40 -10.91 -2.15
C PRO A 222 -9.72 -10.70 -0.79
N ALA A 223 -9.45 -11.78 -0.06
CA ALA A 223 -8.79 -11.77 1.24
C ALA A 223 -7.29 -11.45 1.18
N PHE A 224 -6.64 -11.79 0.07
CA PHE A 224 -5.24 -11.45 -0.17
C PHE A 224 -5.11 -10.00 -0.64
N TYR A 225 -6.05 -9.55 -1.48
CA TYR A 225 -5.96 -8.24 -2.10
C TYR A 225 -6.49 -7.10 -1.23
N THR A 226 -7.51 -7.32 -0.40
CA THR A 226 -8.23 -6.21 0.25
C THR A 226 -8.59 -6.51 1.69
N SER A 227 -8.72 -5.45 2.48
CA SER A 227 -9.43 -5.48 3.76
C SER A 227 -10.82 -4.84 3.61
N ASN A 228 -11.56 -4.72 4.72
CA ASN A 228 -12.80 -3.95 4.75
C ASN A 228 -12.84 -2.96 5.93
N ILE A 229 -11.69 -2.34 6.23
CA ILE A 229 -11.51 -1.48 7.41
C ILE A 229 -12.30 -0.18 7.34
N LEU A 230 -12.37 0.50 6.19
CA LEU A 230 -12.96 1.84 6.09
C LEU A 230 -14.45 1.85 6.51
N PRO A 231 -15.28 0.85 6.13
CA PRO A 231 -16.63 0.71 6.64
C PRO A 231 -16.75 0.55 8.16
N THR A 232 -15.72 0.05 8.84
CA THR A 232 -15.71 -0.12 10.29
C THR A 232 -15.42 1.18 11.05
N LEU A 233 -14.92 2.21 10.36
CA LEU A 233 -14.59 3.50 10.96
C LEU A 233 -15.86 4.38 11.08
N PRO A 234 -16.07 5.04 12.24
CA PRO A 234 -17.08 6.09 12.37
C PRO A 234 -16.85 7.22 11.38
N ASP A 235 -17.91 7.79 10.82
CA ASP A 235 -17.82 8.77 9.74
C ASP A 235 -16.95 10.01 10.07
N HIS A 236 -17.01 10.47 11.33
CA HIS A 236 -16.23 11.62 11.81
C HIS A 236 -14.73 11.33 12.01
N VAL A 237 -14.32 10.07 12.05
CA VAL A 237 -12.91 9.63 12.17
C VAL A 237 -12.28 9.37 10.80
N ARG A 238 -13.11 9.26 9.75
CA ARG A 238 -12.62 8.90 8.42
C ARG A 238 -11.78 10.02 7.79
N PRO A 239 -10.71 9.67 7.05
CA PRO A 239 -9.90 10.65 6.32
C PRO A 239 -10.68 11.22 5.12
N GLU A 240 -10.20 12.32 4.57
CA GLU A 240 -10.78 12.93 3.36
C GLU A 240 -10.34 12.20 2.08
N LEU A 241 -9.13 11.66 2.10
CA LEU A 241 -8.55 10.88 1.02
C LEU A 241 -7.89 9.61 1.56
N TRP A 242 -8.07 8.52 0.83
CA TRP A 242 -7.36 7.27 1.03
C TRP A 242 -6.72 6.84 -0.29
N VAL A 243 -5.39 6.83 -0.37
CA VAL A 243 -4.62 6.38 -1.54
C VAL A 243 -4.17 4.93 -1.33
N CYS A 244 -4.36 4.07 -2.33
CA CYS A 244 -3.96 2.66 -2.27
C CYS A 244 -3.52 2.04 -3.60
N GLY A 245 -3.11 0.75 -3.57
CA GLY A 245 -2.57 0.00 -4.70
C GLY A 245 -2.95 -1.49 -4.68
N HIS A 246 -1.98 -2.37 -4.97
CA HIS A 246 -1.98 -3.85 -4.87
C HIS A 246 -2.89 -4.59 -5.86
N VAL A 247 -4.09 -4.06 -6.12
CA VAL A 247 -5.06 -4.76 -6.96
C VAL A 247 -4.79 -4.63 -8.45
N HIS A 248 -3.93 -3.69 -8.89
CA HIS A 248 -3.65 -3.39 -10.30
C HIS A 248 -4.90 -3.01 -11.13
N ALA A 249 -5.93 -2.51 -10.46
CA ALA A 249 -7.12 -1.95 -11.08
C ALA A 249 -7.28 -0.50 -10.60
N PRO A 250 -7.43 0.48 -11.50
CA PRO A 250 -7.69 1.85 -11.10
C PRO A 250 -9.10 1.97 -10.53
N TYR A 251 -9.26 2.82 -9.53
CA TYR A 251 -10.59 3.28 -9.10
C TYR A 251 -10.51 4.62 -8.39
N HIS A 252 -11.61 5.34 -8.48
CA HIS A 252 -11.90 6.55 -7.74
C HIS A 252 -13.33 6.41 -7.23
N VAL A 253 -13.48 6.08 -5.96
CA VAL A 253 -14.78 5.82 -5.33
C VAL A 253 -14.94 6.62 -4.06
N GLU A 254 -16.18 6.94 -3.70
CA GLU A 254 -16.50 7.63 -2.45
C GLU A 254 -17.13 6.66 -1.46
N TYR A 255 -16.74 6.77 -0.18
CA TYR A 255 -17.36 6.07 0.93
C TYR A 255 -17.57 7.02 2.10
N GLY A 256 -18.80 7.53 2.24
CA GLY A 256 -19.08 8.66 3.13
C GLY A 256 -18.25 9.87 2.72
N ARG A 257 -17.51 10.47 3.65
CA ARG A 257 -16.62 11.62 3.36
C ARG A 257 -15.28 11.26 2.71
N THR A 258 -14.94 9.99 2.59
CA THR A 258 -13.62 9.55 2.10
C THR A 258 -13.65 9.28 0.61
N ARG A 259 -12.76 9.92 -0.14
CA ARG A 259 -12.42 9.50 -1.50
C ARG A 259 -11.34 8.42 -1.43
N VAL A 260 -11.58 7.26 -2.04
CA VAL A 260 -10.62 6.16 -2.12
C VAL A 260 -10.10 6.06 -3.54
N ILE A 261 -8.79 6.21 -3.69
CA ILE A 261 -8.09 6.29 -4.97
C ILE A 261 -7.08 5.16 -5.08
N CYS A 262 -7.05 4.51 -6.23
CA CYS A 262 -5.97 3.64 -6.69
C CYS A 262 -5.62 4.05 -8.12
N ASN A 263 -4.35 4.36 -8.35
CA ASN A 263 -3.84 4.79 -9.66
C ASN A 263 -2.59 3.97 -10.02
N PRO A 264 -2.77 2.69 -10.37
CA PRO A 264 -1.67 1.75 -10.54
C PRO A 264 -1.03 1.89 -11.93
N VAL A 265 0.30 1.77 -11.99
CA VAL A 265 1.03 1.67 -13.27
C VAL A 265 0.91 0.27 -13.87
N GLU A 266 0.98 -0.75 -13.05
CA GLU A 266 0.64 -2.11 -13.44
C GLU A 266 -0.86 -2.22 -13.75
N GLY A 267 -1.20 -3.08 -14.73
CA GLY A 267 -2.57 -3.18 -15.25
C GLY A 267 -2.90 -2.24 -16.41
N GLY A 268 -2.04 -1.26 -16.74
CA GLY A 268 -2.10 -0.52 -18.00
C GLY A 268 -3.13 0.61 -18.08
N HIS A 269 -3.63 1.08 -16.93
CA HIS A 269 -4.66 2.11 -16.84
C HIS A 269 -4.26 3.32 -15.96
N PHE A 270 -2.95 3.53 -15.80
CA PHE A 270 -2.42 4.67 -15.07
C PHE A 270 -2.81 6.00 -15.70
N ASP A 271 -3.31 6.91 -14.88
CA ASP A 271 -3.61 8.27 -15.28
C ASP A 271 -2.52 9.23 -14.72
N PRO A 272 -1.59 9.72 -15.55
CA PRO A 272 -0.54 10.66 -15.11
C PRO A 272 -1.06 12.06 -14.79
N GLU A 273 -2.32 12.36 -15.12
CA GLU A 273 -2.99 13.65 -14.89
C GLU A 273 -3.99 13.59 -13.74
N LEU A 274 -4.12 12.45 -13.05
CA LEU A 274 -4.99 12.31 -11.88
C LEU A 274 -4.42 13.09 -10.68
N ILE A 275 -4.86 14.34 -10.57
CA ILE A 275 -4.58 15.22 -9.44
C ILE A 275 -5.81 15.28 -8.53
N ILE A 276 -5.61 15.03 -7.24
CA ILE A 276 -6.65 15.12 -6.22
C ILE A 276 -6.41 16.37 -5.37
N ASP A 277 -7.38 17.27 -5.36
CA ASP A 277 -7.39 18.41 -4.43
C ASP A 277 -7.87 17.96 -3.05
N ILE A 278 -7.06 18.26 -2.05
CA ILE A 278 -7.36 18.21 -0.61
C ILE A 278 -7.67 19.60 -0.13
#